data_AF-A0A950D4U1-F1
#
_entry.id   AF-A0A950D4U1-F1
#
_cell.length_a   1.000
_cell.length_b   1.000
_cell.length_c   1.000
_cell.angle_alpha   90.00
_cell.angle_beta   90.00
_cell.angle_gamma   90.00
#
_symmetry.space_group_name_H-M   'P 1'
#
loop_
_entity.id
_entity.type
_entity.pdbx_description
1 polymer ?
#
loop_
_entity_poly.entity_id
_entity_poly.type
_entity_poly.pdbx_seq_one_letter_code
_entity_poly.pdbx_strand_id
1 'polypeptide(L)'
;MQKVLRRSAAGLACLAVEKDDQQYEVELIQRIANGDQAAFAALYDRLSPILYSMALRMMNDAIEAEDVLQDGFVYIWQRANTFDAS
;
A
#
# COMPACT_ATOMS: atom_id res chain seq x y z
N MET A 1 1.39 23.00 -32.76
CA MET A 1 2.05 21.67 -32.79
C MET A 1 2.30 21.21 -31.36
N GLN A 2 1.30 20.57 -30.73
CA GLN A 2 1.49 19.78 -29.52
C GLN A 2 1.53 18.31 -29.94
N LYS A 3 2.62 17.60 -29.66
CA LYS A 3 2.67 16.14 -29.77
C LYS A 3 3.15 15.56 -28.46
N VAL A 4 2.15 15.09 -27.71
CA VAL A 4 2.16 13.86 -26.92
C VAL A 4 3.26 13.77 -25.85
N LEU A 5 3.00 14.46 -24.72
CA LEU A 5 3.49 13.99 -23.44
C LEU A 5 2.74 12.68 -23.15
N ARG A 6 3.39 11.54 -23.36
CA ARG A 6 2.90 10.23 -22.94
C ARG A 6 2.75 10.25 -21.41
N ARG A 7 1.57 10.64 -20.94
CA ARG A 7 1.11 10.49 -19.55
C ARG A 7 0.86 8.99 -19.31
N SER A 8 1.94 8.25 -19.05
CA SER A 8 1.83 6.91 -18.48
C SER A 8 1.31 7.07 -17.06
N ALA A 9 0.24 6.35 -16.71
CA ALA A 9 -0.49 6.44 -15.43
C ALA A 9 0.36 6.12 -14.18
N ALA A 10 1.68 5.93 -14.29
CA ALA A 10 2.61 5.66 -13.19
C ALA A 10 3.04 6.92 -12.41
N GLY A 11 2.66 8.11 -12.86
CA GLY A 11 3.14 9.38 -12.30
C GLY A 11 2.32 9.99 -11.15
N LEU A 12 1.22 9.39 -10.68
CA LEU A 12 0.34 10.05 -9.69
C LEU A 12 0.41 9.53 -8.24
N ALA A 13 0.98 8.35 -7.97
CA ALA A 13 1.04 7.83 -6.59
C ALA A 13 2.24 8.34 -5.76
N CYS A 14 3.17 9.09 -6.37
CA CYS A 14 4.47 9.41 -5.76
C CYS A 14 4.67 10.92 -5.44
N LEU A 15 3.62 11.74 -5.40
CA LEU A 15 3.79 13.17 -5.12
C LEU A 15 2.83 13.63 -4.01
N ALA A 16 3.42 13.77 -2.81
CA ALA A 16 2.86 14.26 -1.54
C ALA A 16 2.25 13.20 -0.61
N VAL A 17 3.10 12.30 -0.06
CA VAL A 17 2.84 11.77 1.28
C VAL A 17 3.33 12.83 2.26
N GLU A 18 2.42 13.53 2.92
CA GLU A 18 2.76 14.53 3.94
C GLU A 18 3.37 13.83 5.17
N LYS A 19 4.23 14.52 5.94
CA LYS A 19 4.91 13.90 7.10
C LYS A 19 3.93 13.32 8.14
N ASP A 20 2.76 13.92 8.28
CA ASP A 20 1.69 13.48 9.18
C ASP A 20 1.17 12.08 8.79
N ASP A 21 1.00 11.84 7.49
CA ASP A 21 0.56 10.56 6.95
C ASP A 21 1.58 9.44 7.21
N GLN A 22 2.88 9.74 7.11
CA GLN A 22 3.91 8.75 7.42
C GLN A 22 3.93 8.38 8.90
N GLN A 23 3.74 9.35 9.80
CA GLN A 23 3.68 9.10 11.23
C GLN A 23 2.44 8.27 11.60
N TYR A 24 1.31 8.55 10.95
CA TYR A 24 0.09 7.78 11.12
C TYR A 24 0.24 6.32 10.66
N GLU A 25 0.85 6.09 9.50
CA GLU A 25 1.12 4.73 9.00
C GLU A 25 2.08 3.95 9.92
N VAL A 26 3.10 4.63 10.46
CA VAL A 26 4.02 4.03 11.46
C VAL A 26 3.27 3.63 12.73
N GLU A 27 2.37 4.49 13.23
CA GLU A 27 1.54 4.16 14.40
C GLU A 27 0.65 2.94 14.13
N LEU A 28 0.03 2.87 12.95
CA LEU A 28 -0.77 1.71 12.55
C LEU A 28 0.07 0.43 12.54
N ILE A 29 1.28 0.45 11.95
CA ILE A 29 2.16 -0.72 11.90
C ILE A 29 2.59 -1.17 13.31
N GLN A 30 2.88 -0.23 14.22
CA GLN A 30 3.19 -0.53 15.62
C GLN A 30 2.00 -1.18 16.35
N ARG A 31 0.78 -0.75 16.06
CA ARG A 31 -0.43 -1.38 16.62
C ARG A 31 -0.68 -2.76 16.01
N ILE A 32 -0.46 -2.93 14.71
CA ILE A 32 -0.55 -4.23 14.03
C ILE A 32 0.48 -5.22 14.60
N ALA A 33 1.68 -4.77 14.95
CA ALA A 33 2.70 -5.58 15.62
C ALA A 33 2.18 -6.21 16.93
N ASN A 34 1.26 -5.53 17.61
CA ASN A 34 0.60 -6.00 18.83
C ASN A 34 -0.69 -6.81 18.57
N GLY A 35 -1.02 -7.11 17.31
CA GLY A 35 -2.22 -7.85 16.92
C GLY A 35 -3.49 -7.00 16.82
N ASP A 36 -3.38 -5.68 16.70
CA ASP A 36 -4.55 -4.79 16.53
C ASP A 36 -5.16 -4.92 15.13
N GLN A 37 -6.30 -5.60 15.07
CA GLN A 37 -7.06 -5.80 13.83
C GLN A 37 -7.67 -4.51 13.28
N ALA A 38 -8.03 -3.55 14.14
CA ALA A 38 -8.59 -2.28 13.69
C ALA A 38 -7.52 -1.41 13.03
N ALA A 39 -6.29 -1.44 13.56
CA ALA A 39 -5.15 -0.79 12.93
C ALA A 39 -4.82 -1.42 11.57
N PHE A 40 -4.93 -2.75 11.46
CA PHE A 40 -4.75 -3.45 10.18
C PHE A 40 -5.81 -3.06 9.15
N ALA A 41 -7.08 -2.99 9.55
CA ALA A 41 -8.17 -2.55 8.68
C ALA A 41 -7.94 -1.11 8.18
N ALA A 42 -7.54 -0.20 9.08
CA ALA A 42 -7.23 1.19 8.69
C ALA A 42 -6.06 1.28 7.70
N LEU A 43 -5.01 0.47 7.89
CA LEU A 43 -3.89 0.40 6.94
C LEU A 43 -4.34 -0.17 5.59
N TYR A 44 -5.19 -1.21 5.62
CA TYR A 44 -5.75 -1.84 4.43
C TYR A 44 -6.60 -0.88 3.60
N ASP A 45 -7.54 -0.17 4.23
CA ASP A 45 -8.42 0.79 3.54
C ASP A 45 -7.63 1.89 2.83
N ARG A 46 -6.51 2.30 3.42
CA ARG A 46 -5.64 3.35 2.89
C ARG A 46 -4.73 2.86 1.75
N LEU A 47 -4.06 1.71 1.93
CA LEU A 47 -3.06 1.22 0.98
C LEU A 47 -3.63 0.32 -0.12
N SER A 48 -4.74 -0.37 0.12
CA SER A 48 -5.29 -1.34 -0.82
C SER A 48 -5.60 -0.76 -2.21
N PRO A 49 -6.18 0.45 -2.39
CA PRO A 49 -6.48 0.95 -3.74
C PRO A 49 -5.20 1.24 -4.54
N ILE A 50 -4.17 1.72 -3.85
CA ILE A 50 -2.87 2.08 -4.45
C ILE A 50 -2.14 0.79 -4.86
N LEU A 51 -2.00 -0.15 -3.93
CA LEU A 51 -1.30 -1.41 -4.15
C LEU A 51 -2.03 -2.29 -5.17
N TYR A 52 -3.37 -2.31 -5.14
CA TYR A 52 -4.17 -3.03 -6.14
C TYR A 52 -3.97 -2.45 -7.54
N SER A 53 -3.99 -1.12 -7.68
CA SER A 53 -3.73 -0.47 -8.97
C SER A 53 -2.33 -0.77 -9.52
N MET A 54 -1.35 -0.93 -8.63
CA MET A 54 0.00 -1.32 -9.00
C MET A 54 0.07 -2.80 -9.40
N ALA A 55 -0.51 -3.69 -8.60
CA ALA A 55 -0.58 -5.12 -8.88
C ALA A 55 -1.28 -5.40 -10.22
N LEU A 56 -2.42 -4.75 -10.49
CA LEU A 56 -3.13 -4.89 -11.77
C LEU A 56 -2.27 -4.56 -12.98
N ARG A 57 -1.41 -3.55 -12.86
CA ARG A 57 -0.55 -3.11 -13.95
C ARG A 57 0.65 -4.02 -14.18
N MET A 58 1.06 -4.75 -13.15
CA MET A 58 2.16 -5.70 -13.21
C MET A 58 1.69 -7.08 -13.70
N MET A 59 0.57 -7.55 -13.18
CA MET A 59 0.02 -8.89 -13.50
C MET A 59 -0.82 -8.88 -14.77
N ASN A 60 -1.50 -7.75 -15.08
CA ASN A 60 -2.46 -7.64 -16.18
C ASN A 60 -3.62 -8.67 -16.11
N ASP A 61 -3.86 -9.21 -14.92
CA ASP A 61 -4.98 -10.08 -14.57
C ASP A 61 -5.54 -9.62 -13.21
N ALA A 62 -6.87 -9.52 -13.11
CA ALA A 62 -7.51 -8.98 -11.92
C ALA A 62 -7.51 -9.96 -10.74
N ILE A 63 -7.59 -11.26 -11.03
CA ILE A 63 -7.59 -12.32 -10.01
C ILE A 63 -6.18 -12.46 -9.44
N GLU A 64 -5.16 -12.53 -10.30
CA GLU A 64 -3.76 -12.58 -9.84
C GLU A 64 -3.36 -11.32 -9.08
N ALA A 65 -3.85 -10.15 -9.49
CA ALA A 65 -3.58 -8.90 -8.78
C ALA A 65 -4.24 -8.87 -7.38
N GLU A 66 -5.44 -9.41 -7.24
CA GLU A 66 -6.12 -9.53 -5.96
C GLU A 66 -5.40 -10.52 -5.03
N ASP A 67 -4.97 -11.67 -5.57
CA ASP A 67 -4.22 -12.69 -4.81
C ASP A 67 -2.90 -12.12 -4.26
N VAL A 68 -2.12 -11.46 -5.12
CA VAL A 68 -0.86 -10.80 -4.71
C VAL A 68 -1.09 -9.71 -3.66
N LEU A 69 -2.18 -8.95 -3.79
CA LEU A 69 -2.54 -7.93 -2.80
C LEU A 69 -2.83 -8.58 -1.45
N GLN A 70 -3.66 -9.62 -1.42
CA GLN A 70 -4.02 -10.34 -0.21
C GLN A 70 -2.79 -10.97 0.45
N ASP A 71 -1.94 -11.64 -0.31
CA ASP A 71 -0.66 -12.21 0.15
C ASP A 71 0.26 -11.15 0.74
N GLY A 72 0.33 -9.97 0.12
CA GLY A 72 1.10 -8.84 0.62
C GLY A 72 0.61 -8.37 2.00
N PHE A 73 -0.70 -8.27 2.19
CA PHE A 73 -1.29 -7.88 3.48
C PHE A 73 -1.14 -8.98 4.55
N VAL A 74 -1.26 -10.25 4.18
CA VAL A 74 -0.96 -11.37 5.08
C VAL A 74 0.50 -11.34 5.52
N TYR A 75 1.42 -11.05 4.59
CA TYR A 75 2.84 -10.89 4.89
C TYR A 75 3.07 -9.74 5.87
N ILE A 76 2.44 -8.58 5.65
CA ILE A 76 2.52 -7.43 6.58
C ILE A 76 2.04 -7.83 7.96
N TRP A 77 0.88 -8.48 8.09
CA TRP A 77 0.36 -8.94 9.39
C TRP A 77 1.35 -9.85 10.12
N GLN A 78 1.92 -10.83 9.42
CA GLN A 78 2.87 -11.78 10.01
C GLN A 78 4.22 -11.14 10.38
N ARG A 79 4.62 -10.08 9.68
CA ARG A 79 5.94 -9.44 9.83
C ARG A 79 5.89 -8.12 10.61
N ALA A 80 4.73 -7.58 10.94
CA ALA A 80 4.60 -6.30 11.63
C ALA A 80 5.39 -6.27 12.95
N ASN A 81 5.47 -7.39 13.68
CA ASN A 81 6.25 -7.49 14.91
C ASN A 81 7.78 -7.42 14.71
N THR A 82 8.25 -7.50 13.46
CA THR A 82 9.67 -7.35 13.10
C THR A 82 9.99 -5.96 12.57
N PHE A 83 8.99 -5.08 12.45
CA PHE A 83 9.17 -3.72 11.98
C PHE A 83 9.79 -2.86 13.09
N ASP A 84 10.96 -2.30 12.81
CA ASP A 84 11.61 -1.29 13.65
C ASP A 84 11.51 0.07 12.95
N ALA A 85 10.86 1.03 13.61
CA ALA A 85 10.61 2.36 13.09
C ALA A 85 11.67 3.39 13.52
N SER A 86 12.83 2.92 14.02
CA SER A 86 13.94 3.75 14.54
C SER A 86 14.55 4.72 13.52
#